data_AF-A0A2D8LKW2-F1
#
_entry.id   AF-A0A2D8LKW2-F1
#
_cell.length_a   1.000
_cell.length_b   1.000
_cell.length_c   1.000
_cell.angle_alpha   90.00
_cell.angle_beta   90.00
_cell.angle_gamma   90.00
#
_symmetry.space_group_name_H-M   'P 1'
#
loop_
_entity.id
_entity.type
_entity.pdbx_description
1 polymer ?
#
loop_
_entity_poly.entity_id
_entity_poly.type
_entity_poly.pdbx_seq_one_letter_code
_entity_poly.pdbx_strand_id
1 'polypeptide(L)'
;MKDKFKDLPLEEGTQIISSMEANIEDYEVVHQKWYWDGIHAESIIFFNEDVATLSEEQIKKEVTLCTAIVKEGSQMTFKKGDKYTFVNFNFIYD
;
A
#
# COMPACT_ATOMS: atom_id res chain seq x y z
N MET A 1 -4.35 -14.12 -5.86
CA MET A 1 -4.21 -13.58 -4.50
C MET A 1 -3.86 -14.73 -3.56
N LYS A 2 -2.70 -14.73 -2.93
CA LYS A 2 -2.33 -15.66 -1.84
C LYS A 2 -3.36 -15.57 -0.72
N ASP A 3 -3.52 -16.68 0.00
CA ASP A 3 -4.40 -16.76 1.17
C ASP A 3 -4.11 -15.67 2.21
N LYS A 4 -2.86 -15.20 2.30
CA LYS A 4 -2.41 -14.11 3.19
C LYS A 4 -3.17 -12.79 2.98
N PHE A 5 -3.55 -12.49 1.74
CA PHE A 5 -4.17 -11.22 1.35
C PHE A 5 -5.62 -11.35 0.91
N LYS A 6 -6.25 -12.52 1.07
CA LYS A 6 -7.65 -12.71 0.63
C LYS A 6 -8.67 -11.87 1.40
N ASP A 7 -8.32 -11.44 2.61
CA ASP A 7 -9.19 -10.66 3.49
C ASP A 7 -8.93 -9.14 3.39
N LEU A 8 -8.27 -8.67 2.31
CA LEU A 8 -7.99 -7.25 2.14
C LEU A 8 -9.30 -6.45 2.17
N PRO A 9 -9.45 -5.48 3.09
CA PRO A 9 -10.65 -4.67 3.16
C PRO A 9 -10.74 -3.76 1.92
N LEU A 10 -11.96 -3.60 1.42
CA LEU A 10 -12.28 -2.61 0.40
C LEU A 10 -13.23 -1.58 1.03
N GLU A 11 -12.79 -0.33 1.05
CA GLU A 11 -13.63 0.77 1.56
C GLU A 11 -14.76 1.09 0.57
N GLU A 12 -15.91 1.48 1.12
CA GLU A 12 -17.08 1.80 0.31
C GLU A 12 -16.79 2.99 -0.62
N GLY A 13 -17.12 2.84 -1.90
CA GLY A 13 -16.83 3.85 -2.93
C GLY A 13 -15.42 3.75 -3.54
N THR A 14 -14.53 2.94 -2.97
CA THR A 14 -13.19 2.73 -3.54
C THR A 14 -13.26 1.77 -4.73
N GLN A 15 -12.74 2.21 -5.87
CA GLN A 15 -12.62 1.41 -7.08
C GLN A 15 -11.18 0.94 -7.25
N ILE A 16 -10.95 -0.38 -7.19
CA ILE A 16 -9.63 -0.96 -7.46
C ILE A 16 -9.40 -1.02 -8.97
N ILE A 17 -8.40 -0.29 -9.45
CA ILE A 17 -7.97 -0.25 -10.85
C ILE A 17 -7.05 -1.43 -11.15
N SER A 18 -6.13 -1.73 -10.25
CA SER A 18 -5.25 -2.91 -10.34
C SER A 18 -4.84 -3.38 -8.96
N SER A 19 -4.69 -4.69 -8.78
CA SER A 19 -4.20 -5.30 -7.54
C SER A 19 -3.26 -6.44 -7.89
N MET A 20 -2.01 -6.35 -7.45
CA MET A 20 -0.96 -7.33 -7.77
C MET A 20 -0.16 -7.64 -6.51
N GLU A 21 0.15 -8.92 -6.31
CA GLU A 21 1.14 -9.31 -5.31
C GLU A 21 2.54 -8.96 -5.81
N ALA A 22 3.37 -8.47 -4.90
CA ALA A 22 4.76 -8.14 -5.15
C ALA A 22 5.62 -8.52 -3.94
N ASN A 23 6.93 -8.38 -4.09
CA ASN A 23 7.86 -8.46 -2.98
C ASN A 23 8.64 -7.15 -2.91
N ILE A 24 8.76 -6.60 -1.70
CA ILE A 24 9.66 -5.49 -1.39
C ILE A 24 10.69 -6.05 -0.44
N GLU A 25 11.93 -6.20 -0.90
CA GLU A 25 12.97 -6.91 -0.16
C GLU A 25 12.46 -8.29 0.33
N ASP A 26 12.34 -8.48 1.64
CA ASP A 26 11.90 -9.72 2.29
C ASP A 26 10.38 -9.76 2.56
N TYR A 27 9.63 -8.72 2.21
CA TYR A 27 8.20 -8.60 2.51
C TYR A 27 7.34 -8.98 1.30
N GLU A 28 6.47 -9.96 1.49
CA GLU A 28 5.33 -10.18 0.58
C GLU A 28 4.33 -9.04 0.79
N VAL A 29 3.97 -8.35 -0.28
CA VAL A 29 3.04 -7.21 -0.23
C VAL A 29 2.02 -7.29 -1.35
N VAL A 30 0.98 -6.46 -1.25
CA VAL A 30 0.11 -6.17 -2.38
C VAL A 30 0.31 -4.72 -2.81
N HIS A 31 0.57 -4.53 -4.10
CA HIS A 31 0.51 -3.23 -4.75
C HIS A 31 -0.88 -3.05 -5.35
N GLN A 32 -1.60 -2.01 -4.91
CA GLN A 32 -2.90 -1.64 -5.46
C GLN A 32 -2.86 -0.26 -6.08
N LYS A 33 -3.61 -0.08 -7.17
CA LYS A 33 -3.98 1.22 -7.69
C LYS A 33 -5.47 1.37 -7.53
N TRP A 34 -5.91 2.52 -7.06
CA TRP A 34 -7.31 2.76 -6.76
C TRP A 34 -7.74 4.18 -7.11
N TYR A 35 -9.05 4.31 -7.26
CA TYR A 35 -9.74 5.59 -7.37
C TYR A 35 -10.76 5.70 -6.24
N TRP A 36 -10.77 6.83 -5.57
CA TRP A 36 -11.74 7.14 -4.53
C TRP A 36 -11.96 8.65 -4.47
N ASP A 37 -13.22 9.07 -4.60
CA ASP A 37 -13.66 10.47 -4.43
C ASP A 37 -12.81 11.51 -5.19
N GLY A 38 -12.57 11.30 -6.50
CA GLY A 38 -11.76 12.22 -7.31
C GLY A 38 -10.25 12.05 -7.17
N ILE A 39 -9.79 11.08 -6.38
CA ILE A 39 -8.36 10.85 -6.11
C ILE A 39 -7.93 9.51 -6.70
N HIS A 40 -6.92 9.56 -7.57
CA HIS A 40 -6.15 8.40 -7.99
C HIS A 40 -4.93 8.24 -7.10
N ALA A 41 -4.71 7.05 -6.55
CA ALA A 41 -3.49 6.78 -5.80
C ALA A 41 -3.07 5.30 -5.88
N GLU A 42 -1.92 5.03 -5.29
CA GLU A 42 -1.35 3.69 -5.20
C GLU A 42 -1.12 3.33 -3.72
N SER A 43 -1.20 2.04 -3.39
CA SER A 43 -0.97 1.52 -2.06
C SER A 43 0.00 0.35 -2.11
N ILE A 44 0.97 0.33 -1.20
CA ILE A 44 1.65 -0.89 -0.78
C ILE A 44 1.00 -1.37 0.51
N ILE A 45 0.60 -2.63 0.52
CA ILE A 45 -0.14 -3.23 1.61
C ILE A 45 0.66 -4.39 2.20
N PHE A 46 1.05 -4.22 3.45
CA PHE A 46 1.78 -5.21 4.23
C PHE A 46 0.82 -6.02 5.10
N PHE A 47 1.18 -7.28 5.37
CA PHE A 47 0.54 -8.03 6.44
C PHE A 47 1.12 -7.57 7.79
N ASN A 48 0.27 -7.31 8.77
CA ASN A 48 0.70 -6.68 10.03
C ASN A 48 1.76 -7.49 10.79
N GLU A 49 1.70 -8.82 10.73
CA GLU A 49 2.67 -9.67 11.42
C GLU A 49 4.08 -9.57 10.82
N ASP A 50 4.20 -9.35 9.50
CA ASP A 50 5.50 -9.23 8.83
C ASP A 50 6.25 -7.96 9.23
N VAL A 51 5.52 -6.88 9.55
CA VAL A 51 6.07 -5.55 9.87
C VAL A 51 5.85 -5.17 11.33
N ALA A 52 5.51 -6.14 12.19
CA ALA A 52 5.15 -5.90 13.59
C ALA A 52 6.25 -5.21 14.42
N THR A 53 7.52 -5.42 14.04
CA THR A 53 8.70 -4.84 14.70
C THR A 53 9.13 -3.49 14.11
N LEU A 54 8.53 -3.07 13.01
CA LEU A 54 8.87 -1.82 12.33
C LEU A 54 7.98 -0.67 12.81
N SER A 55 8.57 0.51 12.91
CA SER A 55 7.84 1.76 13.05
C SER A 55 7.23 2.21 11.71
N GLU A 56 6.24 3.10 11.78
CA GLU A 56 5.65 3.75 10.60
C GLU A 56 6.71 4.37 9.67
N GLU A 57 7.70 5.07 10.23
CA GLU A 57 8.77 5.70 9.45
C GLU A 57 9.67 4.68 8.77
N GLN A 58 9.94 3.53 9.41
CA GLN A 58 10.66 2.43 8.77
C GLN A 58 9.86 1.82 7.62
N ILE A 59 8.56 1.57 7.83
CA ILE A 59 7.69 1.00 6.78
C ILE A 59 7.60 1.95 5.57
N LYS A 60 7.39 3.25 5.80
CA LYS A 60 7.41 4.24 4.71
C LYS A 60 8.75 4.26 4.00
N LYS A 61 9.86 4.16 4.75
CA LYS A 61 11.20 4.10 4.16
C LYS A 61 11.35 2.89 3.23
N GLU A 62 10.91 1.69 3.64
CA GLU A 62 10.94 0.51 2.76
C GLU A 62 10.16 0.76 1.45
N VAL A 63 8.99 1.41 1.53
CA VAL A 63 8.21 1.79 0.35
C VAL A 63 8.97 2.80 -0.53
N THR A 64 9.63 3.81 0.05
CA THR A 64 10.40 4.79 -0.74
C THR A 64 11.57 4.20 -1.52
N LEU A 65 12.10 3.05 -1.09
CA LEU A 65 13.17 2.35 -1.81
C LEU A 65 12.68 1.73 -3.13
N CYS A 66 11.36 1.58 -3.31
CA CYS A 66 10.74 1.08 -4.53
C CYS A 66 10.62 2.19 -5.60
N THR A 67 11.76 2.70 -6.05
CA THR A 67 11.86 3.82 -7.00
C THR A 67 11.23 3.57 -8.37
N ALA A 68 10.96 2.30 -8.72
CA ALA A 68 10.25 1.94 -9.94
C ALA A 68 8.75 2.28 -9.90
N ILE A 69 8.16 2.39 -8.71
CA ILE A 69 6.72 2.66 -8.51
C ILE A 69 6.47 3.98 -7.79
N VAL A 70 7.33 4.37 -6.84
CA VAL A 70 7.18 5.62 -6.09
C VAL A 70 7.73 6.78 -6.91
N LYS A 71 6.87 7.75 -7.25
CA LYS A 71 7.31 8.96 -7.95
C LYS A 71 8.12 9.85 -7.02
N GLU A 72 9.13 10.51 -7.57
CA GLU A 72 9.95 11.47 -6.82
C GLU A 72 9.07 12.57 -6.19
N GLY A 73 9.31 12.87 -4.92
CA GLY A 73 8.53 13.86 -4.17
C GLY A 73 7.10 13.44 -3.82
N SER A 74 6.71 12.18 -4.07
CA SER A 74 5.39 11.69 -3.67
C SER A 74 5.17 11.85 -2.17
N GLN A 75 4.04 12.46 -1.81
CA GLN A 75 3.56 12.39 -0.44
C GLN A 75 3.15 10.95 -0.11
N MET A 76 3.31 10.56 1.15
CA MET A 76 2.90 9.25 1.64
C MET A 76 2.01 9.40 2.86
N THR A 77 0.93 8.61 2.92
CA THR A 77 0.13 8.44 4.13
C THR A 77 0.22 7.02 4.62
N PHE A 78 0.11 6.83 5.93
CA PHE A 78 0.14 5.53 6.57
C PHE A 78 -1.19 5.25 7.27
N LYS A 79 -1.69 4.04 7.13
CA LYS A 79 -2.88 3.57 7.83
C LYS A 79 -2.67 2.13 8.28
N LYS A 80 -2.72 1.90 9.59
CA LYS A 80 -2.71 0.56 10.18
C LYS A 80 -4.14 0.11 10.45
N GLY A 81 -4.58 -0.95 9.79
CA GLY A 81 -5.82 -1.66 10.08
C GLY A 81 -5.59 -2.88 10.97
N ASP A 82 -6.61 -3.73 11.11
CA ASP A 82 -6.56 -4.89 12.01
C ASP A 82 -5.55 -5.96 11.55
N LYS A 83 -5.60 -6.34 10.27
CA LYS A 83 -4.72 -7.37 9.66
C LYS A 83 -3.65 -6.80 8.75
N TYR A 84 -3.86 -5.59 8.22
CA TYR A 84 -3.04 -5.04 7.15
C TYR A 84 -2.62 -3.60 7.43
N THR A 85 -1.45 -3.24 6.94
CA THR A 85 -0.90 -1.89 6.99
C THR A 85 -0.78 -1.35 5.57
N PHE A 86 -1.33 -0.17 5.34
CA PHE A 86 -1.40 0.50 4.05
C PHE A 86 -0.47 1.70 4.05
N VAL A 87 0.37 1.78 3.03
CA VAL A 87 1.13 2.99 2.69
C VAL A 87 0.62 3.48 1.35
N ASN A 88 -0.06 4.61 1.34
CA ASN A 88 -0.63 5.22 0.14
C ASN A 88 0.31 6.30 -0.37
N PHE A 89 0.46 6.38 -1.69
CA PHE A 89 1.39 7.28 -2.37
C PHE A 89 0.90 7.57 -3.80
N ASN A 90 1.63 8.43 -4.52
CA ASN A 90 1.34 8.88 -5.88
C ASN A 90 -0.05 9.50 -6.05
N PHE A 91 -0.54 10.25 -5.07
CA PHE A 91 -1.84 10.91 -5.12
C PHE A 91 -1.94 11.90 -6.29
N ILE A 92 -2.97 11.74 -7.11
CA ILE A 92 -3.36 12.63 -8.20
C ILE A 92 -4.83 12.99 -7.99
N TYR A 93 -5.13 14.28 -8.06
CA TYR A 93 -6.47 14.84 -7.89
C TYR A 93 -7.02 15.23 -9.26
N ASP A 94 -8.27 14.86 -9.54
CA ASP A 94 -9.00 15.27 -10.74
C ASP A 94 -9.37 16.77 -10.73
#